data_AF-A0A2G2BLT6-F1
#
_entry.id   AF-A0A2G2BLT6-F1
#
_cell.length_a   1.000
_cell.length_b   1.000
_cell.length_c   1.000
_cell.angle_alpha   90.00
_cell.angle_beta   90.00
_cell.angle_gamma   90.00
#
_symmetry.space_group_name_H-M   'P 1'
#
loop_
_entity.id
_entity.type
_entity.pdbx_description
1 polymer ?
#
loop_
_entity_poly.entity_id
_entity_poly.type
_entity_poly.pdbx_seq_one_letter_code
_entity_poly.pdbx_strand_id
1 'polypeptide(L)'
;MYKLGFSSLVFVALAPVAFADPAVIESVHASQRGGLWTFDVTISHADTGWSHFSDAWRILDKDGNQLAIRELIHPHVDEQPLTRSLSGIELPDGITSVDIQTRDTQSGWHSNKKTVQLR
;
A
#
# COMPACT_ATOMS: atom_id res chain seq x y z
N MET A 1 8.36 54.59 -39.97
CA MET A 1 7.26 53.58 -39.96
C MET A 1 7.82 52.27 -39.41
N TYR A 2 7.30 51.82 -38.27
CA TYR A 2 7.73 50.62 -37.52
C TYR A 2 7.10 49.33 -38.09
N LYS A 3 7.83 48.20 -38.07
CA LYS A 3 7.31 46.82 -37.86
C LYS A 3 8.43 45.96 -37.26
N LEU A 4 8.52 45.83 -35.93
CA LEU A 4 7.87 44.86 -35.03
C LEU A 4 8.35 43.42 -35.25
N GLY A 5 9.36 43.01 -34.47
CA GLY A 5 9.89 41.64 -34.44
C GLY A 5 9.03 40.73 -33.57
N PHE A 6 8.79 39.51 -34.05
CA PHE A 6 8.13 38.45 -33.28
C PHE A 6 9.15 37.76 -32.39
N SER A 7 9.04 37.92 -31.07
CA SER A 7 9.77 37.10 -30.10
C SER A 7 8.87 35.93 -29.71
N SER A 8 9.24 34.70 -30.05
CA SER A 8 8.53 33.49 -29.62
C SER A 8 8.84 33.22 -28.16
N LEU A 9 7.82 33.31 -27.30
CA LEU A 9 7.88 32.85 -25.91
C LEU A 9 7.72 31.32 -25.91
N VAL A 10 8.78 30.59 -25.59
CA VAL A 10 8.70 29.15 -25.33
C VAL A 10 8.20 28.95 -23.90
N PHE A 11 6.96 28.48 -23.76
CA PHE A 11 6.39 28.05 -22.48
C PHE A 11 6.80 26.59 -22.23
N VAL A 12 7.75 26.36 -21.32
CA VAL A 12 8.05 25.01 -20.83
C VAL A 12 7.10 24.72 -19.67
N ALA A 13 6.09 23.88 -19.90
CA ALA A 13 5.22 23.40 -18.84
C ALA A 13 5.95 22.32 -18.02
N LEU A 14 6.36 22.65 -16.80
CA LEU A 14 6.72 21.64 -15.80
C LEU A 14 5.41 21.05 -15.27
N ALA A 15 5.06 19.84 -15.69
CA ALA A 15 3.98 19.09 -15.07
C ALA A 15 4.43 18.69 -13.64
N PRO A 16 3.61 18.93 -12.60
CA PRO A 16 3.89 18.38 -11.28
C PRO A 16 3.82 16.85 -11.37
N VAL A 17 4.83 16.16 -10.84
CA VAL A 17 4.76 14.71 -10.62
C VAL A 17 3.72 14.50 -9.52
N ALA A 18 2.51 14.10 -9.91
CA ALA A 18 1.51 13.65 -8.96
C ALA A 18 1.95 12.27 -8.45
N PHE A 19 2.45 12.21 -7.22
CA PHE A 19 2.53 10.94 -6.50
C PHE A 19 1.10 10.43 -6.33
N ALA A 20 0.83 9.18 -6.70
CA ALA A 20 -0.49 8.63 -6.42
C ALA A 20 -0.68 8.53 -4.90
N ASP A 21 -1.94 8.64 -4.46
CA ASP A 21 -2.24 8.54 -3.04
C ASP A 21 -1.80 7.18 -2.48
N PRO A 22 -1.28 7.13 -1.24
CA PRO A 22 -0.83 5.90 -0.60
C PRO A 22 -1.85 4.77 -0.65
N ALA A 23 -1.37 3.52 -0.66
CA ALA A 23 -2.27 2.37 -0.56
C ALA A 23 -3.05 2.41 0.77
N VAL A 24 -4.38 2.38 0.68
CA VAL A 24 -5.32 2.52 1.79
C VAL A 24 -5.79 1.14 2.25
N ILE A 25 -5.76 0.88 3.57
CA ILE A 25 -6.29 -0.35 4.18
C ILE A 25 -7.77 -0.14 4.50
N GLU A 26 -8.65 -0.65 3.64
CA GLU A 26 -10.09 -0.53 3.77
C GLU A 26 -10.58 -1.37 4.96
N SER A 27 -10.25 -2.65 4.98
CA SER A 27 -10.64 -3.59 6.02
C SER A 27 -9.57 -4.64 6.28
N VAL A 28 -9.60 -5.19 7.50
CA VAL A 28 -8.78 -6.34 7.89
C VAL A 28 -9.67 -7.29 8.67
N HIS A 29 -9.73 -8.55 8.22
CA HIS A 29 -10.36 -9.63 8.95
C HIS A 29 -9.27 -10.58 9.46
N ALA A 30 -9.17 -10.71 10.78
CA ALA A 30 -8.23 -11.62 11.43
C ALA A 30 -9.01 -12.79 12.03
N SER A 31 -8.55 -14.01 11.77
CA SER A 31 -9.14 -15.23 12.31
C SER A 31 -8.05 -16.23 12.71
N GLN A 32 -8.33 -17.05 13.72
CA GLN A 32 -7.39 -18.05 14.22
C GLN A 32 -8.00 -19.45 14.13
N ARG A 33 -7.21 -20.43 13.67
CA ARG A 33 -7.57 -21.85 13.68
C ARG A 33 -6.36 -22.71 14.01
N GLY A 34 -6.46 -23.50 15.09
CA GLY A 34 -5.38 -24.40 15.51
C GLY A 34 -4.09 -23.65 15.87
N GLY A 35 -4.19 -22.49 16.53
CA GLY A 35 -3.05 -21.64 16.90
C GLY A 35 -2.54 -20.73 15.78
N LEU A 36 -2.86 -21.03 14.52
CA LEU A 36 -2.39 -20.26 13.37
C LEU A 36 -3.38 -19.19 12.96
N TRP A 37 -2.87 -18.00 12.67
CA TRP A 37 -3.64 -16.84 12.21
C TRP A 37 -3.76 -16.79 10.69
N THR A 38 -4.89 -16.25 10.25
CA THR A 38 -5.15 -15.80 8.89
C THR A 38 -5.60 -14.35 8.91
N PHE A 39 -5.03 -13.53 8.04
CA PHE A 39 -5.43 -12.15 7.82
C PHE A 39 -5.89 -11.97 6.38
N ASP A 40 -7.13 -11.56 6.20
CA ASP A 40 -7.66 -11.09 4.93
C ASP A 40 -7.59 -9.56 4.94
N VAL A 41 -6.77 -8.99 4.06
CA VAL A 41 -6.56 -7.54 4.00
C VAL A 41 -7.11 -7.01 2.69
N THR A 42 -8.03 -6.06 2.80
CA THR A 42 -8.60 -5.33 1.65
C THR A 42 -7.89 -3.99 1.50
N ILE A 43 -7.32 -3.74 0.32
CA ILE A 43 -6.52 -2.55 0.01
C ILE A 43 -7.07 -1.88 -1.25
N SER A 44 -7.10 -0.54 -1.22
CA SER A 44 -7.28 0.30 -2.40
C SER A 44 -5.98 1.02 -2.72
N HIS A 45 -5.58 1.04 -3.99
CA HIS A 45 -4.47 1.88 -4.47
C HIS A 45 -4.73 2.32 -5.91
N ALA A 46 -4.28 3.53 -6.25
CA ALA A 46 -4.41 4.08 -7.60
C ALA A 46 -3.33 3.52 -8.53
N ASP A 47 -3.36 2.19 -8.75
CA ASP A 47 -2.43 1.49 -9.63
C ASP A 47 -2.47 2.08 -11.05
N THR A 48 -1.29 2.33 -11.63
CA THR A 48 -1.13 2.80 -13.03
C THR A 48 -0.50 1.75 -13.94
N GLY A 49 -0.50 0.49 -13.48
CA GLY A 49 0.22 -0.62 -14.11
C GLY A 49 1.59 -0.84 -13.47
N TRP A 50 2.51 -1.47 -14.20
CA TRP A 50 3.83 -1.87 -13.68
C TRP A 50 4.70 -0.71 -13.19
N SER A 51 4.39 0.52 -13.59
CA SER A 51 5.09 1.73 -13.12
C SER A 51 4.77 2.08 -11.68
N HIS A 52 3.55 1.82 -11.20
CA HIS A 52 3.15 2.19 -9.85
C HIS A 52 1.97 1.33 -9.40
N PHE A 53 2.21 0.46 -8.43
CA PHE A 53 1.17 -0.36 -7.82
C PHE A 53 1.51 -0.71 -6.36
N SER A 54 0.49 -1.10 -5.60
CA SER A 54 0.66 -1.66 -4.26
C SER A 54 1.27 -3.06 -4.38
N ASP A 55 2.50 -3.23 -3.90
CA ASP A 55 3.29 -4.43 -4.12
C ASP A 55 3.45 -5.30 -2.87
N ALA A 56 3.07 -4.80 -1.69
CA ALA A 56 3.04 -5.61 -0.47
C ALA A 56 2.17 -5.04 0.64
N TRP A 57 1.84 -5.90 1.59
CA TRP A 57 1.48 -5.49 2.94
C TRP A 57 2.12 -6.41 3.96
N ARG A 58 2.37 -5.90 5.17
CA ARG A 58 3.00 -6.66 6.26
C ARG A 58 2.26 -6.52 7.57
N ILE A 59 2.50 -7.50 8.44
CA ILE A 59 2.05 -7.56 9.82
C ILE A 59 3.23 -7.20 10.71
N LEU A 60 3.02 -6.25 11.61
CA LEU A 60 4.01 -5.76 12.56
C LEU A 60 3.57 -5.98 14.00
N ASP A 61 4.54 -6.16 14.89
CA ASP A 61 4.31 -6.00 16.32
C ASP A 61 4.23 -4.51 16.74
N LYS A 62 3.98 -4.27 18.02
CA LYS A 62 3.89 -2.92 18.61
C LYS A 62 5.20 -2.11 18.53
N ASP A 63 6.34 -2.79 18.39
CA ASP A 63 7.66 -2.17 18.32
C ASP A 63 8.07 -1.93 16.86
N GLY A 64 7.23 -2.34 15.90
CA GLY A 64 7.44 -2.18 14.47
C GLY A 64 8.26 -3.29 13.83
N ASN A 65 8.52 -4.40 14.53
CA ASN A 65 9.19 -5.56 13.95
C ASN A 65 8.23 -6.30 13.02
N GLN A 66 8.73 -6.75 11.88
CA GLN A 66 7.94 -7.51 10.91
C GLN A 66 7.74 -8.95 11.38
N LEU A 67 6.47 -9.33 11.53
CA LEU A 67 6.05 -10.69 11.89
C LEU A 67 5.78 -11.53 10.64
N ALA A 68 5.18 -10.93 9.61
CA ALA A 68 4.87 -11.59 8.34
C ALA A 68 4.67 -10.58 7.21
N ILE A 69 4.74 -11.03 5.96
CA ILE A 69 4.57 -10.20 4.76
C ILE A 69 3.80 -10.95 3.68
N ARG A 70 2.95 -10.23 2.96
CA ARG A 70 2.27 -10.66 1.75
C ARG A 70 2.70 -9.78 0.59
N GLU A 71 3.45 -10.35 -0.33
CA GLU A 71 3.82 -9.71 -1.60
C GLU A 71 2.66 -9.81 -2.62
N LEU A 72 2.50 -8.77 -3.43
CA LEU A 72 1.56 -8.63 -4.54
C LEU A 72 2.41 -8.43 -5.80
N ILE A 73 2.53 -9.46 -6.64
CA ILE A 73 3.56 -9.50 -7.69
C ILE A 73 3.11 -8.95 -9.05
N HIS A 74 1.93 -8.33 -9.12
CA HIS A 74 1.44 -7.68 -10.33
C HIS A 74 0.49 -6.53 -9.99
N PRO A 75 0.32 -5.55 -10.90
CA PRO A 75 -0.68 -4.50 -10.75
C PRO A 75 -2.11 -5.05 -10.74
N HIS A 76 -2.99 -4.34 -10.05
CA HIS A 76 -4.42 -4.63 -9.89
C HIS A 76 -5.28 -3.44 -10.34
N VAL A 77 -4.95 -2.83 -11.49
CA VAL A 77 -5.64 -1.63 -12.02
C VAL A 77 -7.17 -1.82 -12.12
N ASP A 78 -7.60 -2.99 -12.58
CA ASP A 78 -9.01 -3.33 -12.80
C ASP A 78 -9.64 -4.11 -11.62
N GLU A 79 -8.92 -4.27 -10.51
CA GLU A 79 -9.36 -5.02 -9.32
C GLU A 79 -9.17 -4.15 -8.08
N GLN A 80 -10.00 -3.11 -7.94
CA GLN A 80 -9.98 -2.21 -6.79
C GLN A 80 -11.35 -2.12 -6.11
N PRO A 81 -11.45 -2.29 -4.79
CA PRO A 81 -10.38 -2.73 -3.90
C PRO A 81 -10.01 -4.22 -4.10
N LEU A 82 -8.75 -4.58 -3.88
CA LEU A 82 -8.31 -5.97 -3.88
C LEU A 82 -8.30 -6.53 -2.46
N THR A 83 -8.61 -7.82 -2.31
CA THR A 83 -8.43 -8.53 -1.04
C THR A 83 -7.45 -9.68 -1.23
N ARG A 84 -6.44 -9.76 -0.36
CA ARG A 84 -5.51 -10.90 -0.34
C ARG A 84 -5.32 -11.41 1.07
N SER A 85 -5.25 -12.73 1.18
CA SER A 85 -5.11 -13.44 2.44
C SER A 85 -3.66 -13.84 2.68
N LEU A 86 -3.24 -13.83 3.95
CA LEU A 86 -2.04 -14.47 4.44
C LEU A 86 -2.42 -15.39 5.61
N SER A 87 -2.18 -16.69 5.45
CA SER A 87 -2.56 -17.73 6.41
C SER A 87 -1.34 -18.45 6.96
N GLY A 88 -1.52 -19.17 8.07
CA GLY A 88 -0.47 -20.00 8.66
C GLY A 88 0.54 -19.19 9.47
N ILE A 89 0.12 -18.02 9.97
CA ILE A 89 1.00 -17.14 10.74
C ILE A 89 0.96 -17.57 12.19
N GLU A 90 2.11 -17.97 12.72
CA GLU A 90 2.33 -18.13 14.15
C GLU A 90 2.71 -16.77 14.72
N LEU A 91 1.97 -16.30 15.74
CA LEU A 91 2.26 -15.06 16.43
C LEU A 91 2.85 -15.40 17.82
N PRO A 92 3.82 -14.63 18.32
CA PRO A 92 4.31 -14.77 19.69
C PRO A 92 3.17 -14.74 20.72
N ASP A 93 3.35 -15.52 21.79
CA ASP A 93 2.41 -15.57 22.91
C ASP A 93 2.19 -14.18 23.53
N GLY A 94 0.95 -13.89 23.90
CA GLY A 94 0.58 -12.65 24.59
C GLY A 94 0.40 -11.43 23.67
N ILE A 95 0.57 -11.56 22.34
CA ILE A 95 0.18 -10.49 21.40
C ILE A 95 -1.34 -10.35 21.40
N THR A 96 -1.82 -9.14 21.68
CA THR A 96 -3.25 -8.78 21.67
C THR A 96 -3.64 -7.91 20.48
N SER A 97 -2.66 -7.32 19.78
CA SER A 97 -2.89 -6.53 18.58
C SER A 97 -1.68 -6.54 17.67
N VAL A 98 -1.91 -6.36 16.38
CA VAL A 98 -0.87 -6.18 15.35
C VAL A 98 -1.17 -4.95 14.51
N ASP A 99 -0.15 -4.41 13.86
CA ASP A 99 -0.31 -3.34 12.88
C ASP A 99 -0.17 -3.90 11.46
N ILE A 100 -1.07 -3.47 10.56
CA ILE A 100 -0.95 -3.72 9.12
C ILE A 100 -0.39 -2.48 8.44
N GLN A 101 0.61 -2.66 7.59
CA GLN A 101 1.25 -1.58 6.82
C GLN A 101 1.39 -1.99 5.36
N THR A 102 1.10 -1.05 4.45
CA THR A 102 1.17 -1.23 3.00
C THR A 102 2.46 -0.68 2.40
N ARG A 103 2.82 -1.19 1.23
CA ARG A 103 3.94 -0.76 0.39
C ARG A 103 3.48 -0.55 -1.04
N ASP A 104 4.03 0.46 -1.69
CA ASP A 104 3.95 0.61 -3.14
C ASP A 104 5.36 0.63 -3.77
N THR A 105 5.43 0.36 -5.07
CA THR A 105 6.70 0.27 -5.83
C THR A 105 7.52 1.57 -5.93
N GLN A 106 6.90 2.73 -5.72
CA GLN A 106 7.51 4.06 -5.86
C GLN A 106 7.91 4.66 -4.50
N SER A 107 7.02 4.60 -3.51
CA SER A 107 7.20 5.25 -2.21
C SER A 107 7.71 4.29 -1.13
N GLY A 108 7.68 2.97 -1.40
CA GLY A 108 8.00 1.98 -0.39
C GLY A 108 6.95 1.93 0.71
N TRP A 109 7.38 1.67 1.96
CA TRP A 109 6.47 1.47 3.08
C TRP A 109 5.83 2.78 3.52
N HIS A 110 4.50 2.85 3.50
CA HIS A 110 3.79 4.04 3.94
C HIS A 110 3.72 4.16 5.46
N SER A 111 3.73 5.38 6.00
CA SER A 111 3.72 5.60 7.44
C SER A 111 2.38 5.26 8.12
N ASN A 112 1.27 5.26 7.37
CA ASN A 112 -0.03 4.87 7.89
C ASN A 112 -0.06 3.36 8.19
N LYS A 113 -0.56 3.04 9.37
CA LYS A 113 -0.77 1.67 9.84
C LYS A 113 -2.20 1.50 10.31
N LYS A 114 -2.74 0.30 10.16
CA LYS A 114 -4.03 -0.08 10.72
C LYS A 114 -3.82 -1.09 11.84
N THR A 115 -4.10 -0.68 13.08
CA THR A 115 -4.06 -1.58 14.23
C THR A 115 -5.27 -2.51 14.22
N VAL A 116 -5.02 -3.81 14.39
CA VAL A 116 -6.01 -4.88 14.42
C VAL A 116 -5.94 -5.56 15.78
N GLN A 117 -7.07 -5.58 16.49
CA GLN A 117 -7.18 -6.30 17.76
C GLN A 117 -7.40 -7.79 17.47
N LEU A 118 -6.59 -8.64 18.10
CA LEU A 118 -6.70 -10.09 18.01
C LEU A 118 -7.70 -10.57 19.06
N ARG A 119 -8.69 -11.36 18.64
CA ARG A 119 -9.77 -11.88 19.49
C ARG A 119 -9.91 -13.38 19.33
#